data_AF-A0A562T5F6-F1
#
_entry.id   AF-A0A562T5F6-F1
#
_cell.length_a   1.000
_cell.length_b   1.000
_cell.length_c   1.000
_cell.angle_alpha   90.00
_cell.angle_beta   90.00
_cell.angle_gamma   90.00
#
_symmetry.space_group_name_H-M   'P 1'
#
loop_
_entity.id
_entity.type
_entity.pdbx_description
1 polymer ?
#
loop_
_entity_poly.entity_id
_entity_poly.type
_entity_poly.pdbx_seq_one_letter_code
_entity_poly.pdbx_strand_id
1 'polypeptide(L)'
;MNRQITITLDGVQYMIDVEIERLPDAIVYHVQRPKQFASELPATFDITRPKHADQPQYDGQALTEKGRQIMRAVWEQLSTLPPQFAGGGGSGRI
;
A
#
# COMPACT_ATOMS: atom_id res chain seq x y z
N MET A 1 6.68 8.45 -6.43
CA MET A 1 7.21 7.44 -7.40
C MET A 1 6.12 6.43 -7.67
N ASN A 2 5.75 6.20 -8.93
CA ASN A 2 4.69 5.24 -9.28
C ASN A 2 5.25 3.82 -9.44
N ARG A 3 4.55 2.82 -8.89
CA ARG A 3 4.97 1.43 -8.86
C ARG A 3 3.77 0.50 -8.98
N GLN A 4 3.95 -0.58 -9.73
CA GLN A 4 2.97 -1.66 -9.80
C GLN A 4 3.28 -2.74 -8.76
N ILE A 5 2.24 -3.15 -8.03
CA ILE A 5 2.27 -4.34 -7.18
C ILE A 5 1.24 -5.35 -7.69
N THR A 6 1.54 -6.62 -7.53
CA THR A 6 0.61 -7.70 -7.82
C THR A 6 0.06 -8.24 -6.51
N ILE A 7 -1.26 -8.25 -6.35
CA ILE A 7 -1.93 -8.94 -5.26
C ILE A 7 -2.65 -10.18 -5.79
N THR A 8 -2.82 -11.20 -4.95
CA THR A 8 -3.62 -12.37 -5.28
C THR A 8 -4.87 -12.37 -4.40
N LEU A 9 -6.05 -12.43 -5.01
CA LEU A 9 -7.34 -12.56 -4.32
C LEU A 9 -8.14 -13.67 -5.00
N ASP A 10 -8.64 -14.61 -4.22
CA ASP A 10 -9.43 -15.77 -4.72
C ASP A 10 -8.74 -16.54 -5.86
N GLY A 11 -7.40 -16.61 -5.84
CA GLY A 11 -6.60 -17.27 -6.88
C GLY A 11 -6.39 -16.44 -8.16
N VAL A 12 -6.94 -15.23 -8.23
CA VAL A 12 -6.76 -14.29 -9.34
C VAL A 12 -5.71 -13.25 -8.98
N GLN A 13 -4.78 -13.00 -9.90
CA GLN A 13 -3.76 -11.97 -9.74
C GLN A 13 -4.26 -10.64 -10.30
N TYR A 14 -4.05 -9.59 -9.51
CA TYR A 14 -4.45 -8.23 -9.85
C TYR A 14 -3.25 -7.30 -9.74
N MET A 15 -3.01 -6.55 -10.81
CA MET A 15 -1.99 -5.51 -10.83
C MET A 15 -2.60 -4.19 -10.37
N ILE A 16 -1.92 -3.54 -9.43
CA ILE A 16 -2.37 -2.32 -8.79
C ILE A 16 -1.26 -1.29 -8.89
N ASP A 17 -1.60 -0.12 -9.42
CA ASP A 17 -0.72 1.03 -9.45
C ASP A 17 -0.75 1.73 -8.08
N VAL A 18 0.44 1.94 -7.52
CA VAL A 18 0.66 2.57 -6.23
C VAL A 18 1.69 3.67 -6.40
N GLU A 19 1.28 4.88 -6.10
CA GLU A 19 2.19 6.00 -5.97
C GLU A 19 2.69 6.12 -4.54
N ILE A 20 4.00 6.15 -4.38
CA ILE A 20 4.68 6.24 -3.08
C ILE A 20 5.13 7.67 -2.88
N GLU A 21 4.58 8.31 -1.85
CA GLU A 21 5.01 9.57 -1.29
C GLU A 21 5.73 9.33 0.04
N ARG A 22 6.90 9.94 0.22
CA ARG A 22 7.68 9.83 1.46
C ARG A 22 7.63 11.14 2.20
N LEU A 23 7.10 11.09 3.41
CA LEU A 23 7.07 12.18 4.36
C LEU A 23 8.19 11.99 5.40
N PRO A 24 8.55 13.04 6.16
CA PRO A 24 9.60 12.95 7.20
C PRO A 24 9.34 11.83 8.22
N ASP A 25 8.08 11.61 8.59
CA ASP A 25 7.67 10.69 9.67
C ASP A 25 6.78 9.54 9.19
N ALA A 26 6.48 9.45 7.89
CA ALA A 26 5.59 8.45 7.33
C ALA A 26 5.86 8.17 5.85
N ILE A 27 5.36 7.04 5.36
CA ILE A 27 5.27 6.73 3.93
C ILE A 27 3.79 6.66 3.59
N VAL A 28 3.36 7.45 2.61
CA VAL A 28 1.99 7.42 2.08
C VAL A 28 2.01 6.67 0.76
N TYR A 29 1.13 5.69 0.65
CA TYR A 29 0.91 4.90 -0.55
C TYR A 29 -0.44 5.29 -1.12
N HIS A 30 -0.44 6.07 -2.19
CA HIS A 30 -1.64 6.42 -2.96
C HIS A 30 -1.95 5.27 -3.91
N VAL A 31 -2.93 4.46 -3.55
CA VAL A 31 -3.32 3.29 -4.31
C VAL A 31 -4.43 3.66 -5.29
N GLN A 32 -4.17 3.42 -6.58
CA GLN A 32 -5.19 3.56 -7.60
C GLN A 32 -5.97 2.26 -7.71
N ARG A 33 -7.30 2.33 -7.59
CA ARG A 33 -8.10 1.11 -7.72
C ARG A 33 -8.02 0.59 -9.16
N PRO A 34 -7.85 -0.73 -9.34
CA PRO A 34 -8.20 -1.37 -10.59
C PRO A 34 -9.69 -1.21 -10.91
N LYS A 35 -10.02 -1.05 -12.19
CA LYS A 35 -11.41 -0.90 -12.67
C LYS A 35 -12.34 -2.03 -12.21
N GLN A 36 -11.81 -3.23 -12.03
CA GLN A 36 -12.57 -4.39 -11.56
C GLN A 36 -13.02 -4.33 -10.09
N PHE A 37 -12.43 -3.43 -9.29
CA PHE A 37 -12.82 -3.20 -7.90
C PHE A 37 -13.64 -1.94 -7.73
N ALA A 38 -14.30 -1.48 -8.81
CA ALA A 38 -15.04 -0.23 -8.80
C ALA A 38 -16.24 -0.23 -7.85
N SER A 39 -16.74 -1.40 -7.48
CA SER A 39 -17.87 -1.58 -6.57
C SER A 39 -17.42 -1.72 -5.11
N GLU A 40 -16.17 -2.15 -4.88
CA GLU A 40 -15.66 -2.50 -3.56
C GLU A 40 -14.72 -1.44 -2.96
N LEU A 41 -14.05 -0.66 -3.81
CA LEU A 41 -13.05 0.33 -3.43
C LEU A 41 -13.34 1.71 -4.04
N PRO A 42 -12.98 2.80 -3.36
CA PRO A 42 -12.99 4.14 -3.93
C PRO A 42 -11.98 4.26 -5.08
N ALA A 43 -12.18 5.23 -5.98
CA ALA A 43 -11.32 5.43 -7.15
C ALA A 43 -9.82 5.51 -6.79
N THR A 44 -9.51 6.16 -5.68
CA THR A 44 -8.19 6.26 -5.08
C THR A 44 -8.33 6.13 -3.57
N PHE A 45 -7.35 5.52 -2.92
CA PHE A 45 -7.28 5.47 -1.46
C PHE A 45 -5.83 5.50 -0.99
N ASP A 46 -5.62 6.03 0.20
CA ASP A 46 -4.30 6.21 0.76
C ASP A 46 -4.06 5.22 1.90
N ILE A 47 -2.89 4.59 1.88
CA ILE A 47 -2.37 3.80 2.99
C ILE A 47 -1.20 4.58 3.58
N THR A 48 -1.30 4.97 4.83
CA THR A 48 -0.22 5.63 5.55
C THR A 48 0.50 4.61 6.42
N ARG A 49 1.81 4.50 6.25
CA ARG A 49 2.71 3.76 7.14
C ARG A 49 3.52 4.76 7.98
N PRO A 50 3.14 5.00 9.24
CA PRO A 50 3.96 5.79 10.15
C PRO A 50 5.29 5.09 10.40
N LYS A 51 6.38 5.84 10.55
CA LYS A 51 7.71 5.29 10.84
C LYS A 51 7.76 4.54 12.18
N HIS A 52 6.87 4.91 13.11
CA HIS A 52 6.81 4.38 14.47
C HIS A 52 5.65 3.38 14.69
N ALA A 53 4.91 3.02 13.66
CA ALA A 53 3.79 2.11 13.78
C ALA A 53 3.97 0.89 12.85
N ASP A 54 3.80 -0.30 13.41
CA ASP A 54 3.81 -1.55 12.64
C ASP A 54 2.51 -1.78 11.86
N GLN A 55 1.46 -1.03 12.19
CA GLN A 55 0.14 -1.14 11.55
C GLN A 55 -0.11 0.02 10.59
N PRO A 56 -0.68 -0.27 9.39
CA PRO A 56 -1.07 0.76 8.45
C PRO A 56 -2.26 1.55 8.98
N GLN A 57 -2.26 2.84 8.72
CA GLN A 57 -3.43 3.70 8.86
C GLN A 57 -4.08 3.85 7.50
N TYR A 58 -5.36 3.53 7.43
CA TYR A 58 -6.18 3.72 6.25
C TYR A 58 -6.95 5.02 6.41
N ASP A 59 -6.95 5.87 5.38
CA ASP A 59 -7.78 7.06 5.41
C ASP A 59 -9.24 6.62 5.55
N GLY A 60 -9.99 7.25 6.46
CA GLY A 60 -11.16 6.71 7.18
C GLY A 60 -12.43 6.43 6.38
N GLN A 61 -12.30 5.90 5.16
CA GLN A 61 -13.41 5.55 4.31
C GLN A 61 -14.10 4.26 4.78
N ALA A 62 -15.43 4.26 4.74
CA ALA A 62 -16.25 3.10 5.05
C ALA A 62 -16.04 2.02 3.97
N LEU A 63 -15.05 1.16 4.19
CA LEU A 63 -14.74 0.07 3.29
C LEU A 63 -15.69 -1.10 3.53
N THR A 64 -16.11 -1.72 2.43
CA THR A 64 -16.78 -3.02 2.47
C THR A 64 -15.83 -4.08 3.03
N GLU A 65 -16.37 -5.22 3.45
CA GLU A 65 -15.55 -6.33 3.95
C GLU A 65 -14.51 -6.81 2.92
N LYS A 66 -14.92 -6.89 1.65
CA LYS A 66 -14.03 -7.19 0.52
C LYS A 66 -13.00 -6.09 0.30
N GLY A 67 -13.37 -4.82 0.44
CA GLY A 67 -12.45 -3.68 0.41
C GLY A 67 -11.33 -3.80 1.46
N ARG A 68 -11.67 -4.21 2.69
CA ARG A 68 -10.68 -4.47 3.76
C ARG A 68 -9.74 -5.62 3.42
N GLN A 69 -10.24 -6.69 2.80
CA GLN A 69 -9.40 -7.80 2.36
C GLN A 69 -8.41 -7.38 1.27
N ILE A 70 -8.87 -6.61 0.28
CA ILE A 70 -8.02 -6.06 -0.78
C ILE A 70 -6.92 -5.18 -0.17
N MET A 71 -7.28 -4.29 0.76
CA MET A 71 -6.32 -3.43 1.45
C MET A 71 -5.28 -4.21 2.26
N ARG A 72 -5.68 -5.28 2.94
CA ARG A 72 -4.75 -6.14 3.66
C ARG A 72 -3.77 -6.82 2.70
N ALA A 73 -4.26 -7.36 1.59
CA ALA A 73 -3.41 -7.99 0.58
C ALA A 73 -2.43 -6.99 -0.07
N VAL A 74 -2.89 -5.76 -0.36
CA VAL A 74 -2.04 -4.65 -0.81
C VAL A 74 -0.98 -4.34 0.22
N TRP A 75 -1.36 -4.21 1.49
CA TRP A 75 -0.43 -3.91 2.58
C TRP A 75 0.62 -5.01 2.80
N GLU A 76 0.22 -6.28 2.78
CA GLU A 76 1.14 -7.41 2.88
C GLU A 76 2.17 -7.37 1.74
N GLN A 77 1.71 -7.10 0.51
CA GLN A 77 2.60 -6.97 -0.63
C GLN A 77 3.52 -5.73 -0.53
N LEU A 78 3.03 -4.61 0.00
CA LEU A 78 3.86 -3.43 0.24
C LEU A 78 4.88 -3.67 1.37
N SER A 79 4.53 -4.49 2.36
CA SER A 79 5.39 -4.82 3.50
C SER A 79 6.53 -5.76 3.14
N THR A 80 6.37 -6.58 2.10
CA THR A 80 7.44 -7.43 1.57
C THR A 80 8.42 -6.67 0.67
N LEU A 81 8.10 -5.43 0.27
CA LEU A 81 9.04 -4.62 -0.51
C LEU A 81 10.27 -4.25 0.33
N PRO A 82 11.48 -4.38 -0.23
CA PRO A 82 12.68 -4.29 0.58
C PRO A 82 12.91 -2.86 1.13
N PRO A 83 13.58 -2.73 2.28
CA PRO A 83 13.70 -1.47 3.04
C PRO A 83 14.47 -0.36 2.33
N GLN A 84 15.17 -0.61 1.22
CA GLN A 84 15.64 0.45 0.32
C GLN A 84 14.49 1.36 -0.18
N PHE A 85 13.25 0.88 -0.08
CA PHE A 85 12.04 1.64 -0.34
C PHE A 85 11.47 2.36 0.91
N ALA A 86 11.97 2.06 2.11
CA ALA A 86 11.58 2.64 3.40
C ALA A 86 12.41 3.87 3.84
N GLY A 87 13.46 4.22 3.09
CA GLY A 87 14.30 5.39 3.35
C GLY A 87 15.77 5.07 3.10
N GLY A 88 16.40 5.81 2.20
CA GLY A 88 17.85 5.79 2.07
C GLY A 88 18.46 6.71 3.12
N GLY A 89 19.45 6.21 3.88
CA GLY A 89 20.25 7.05 4.77
C GLY A 89 21.18 6.29 5.71
N GLY A 90 22.31 5.80 5.19
CA GLY A 90 23.61 5.93 5.88
C GLY A 90 24.13 4.79 6.79
N SER A 91 25.30 4.27 6.38
CA SER A 91 26.46 3.84 7.18
C SER A 91 26.33 2.70 8.21
N GLY A 92 26.94 1.56 7.86
CA GLY A 92 27.28 0.49 8.81
C GLY A 92 28.35 -0.43 8.24
N ARG A 93 29.62 -0.06 8.48
CA ARG A 93 30.88 -0.81 8.28
C ARG A 93 30.73 -2.32 8.49
N ILE A 94 31.38 -3.13 7.65
CA ILE A 94 32.64 -3.83 7.95
C ILE A 94 33.37 -4.15 6.64
#